data_AF-A0A8S9YBD1-F1
#
_entry.id   AF-A0A8S9YBD1-F1
#
_cell.length_a   1.000
_cell.length_b   1.000
_cell.length_c   1.000
_cell.angle_alpha   90.00
_cell.angle_beta   90.00
_cell.angle_gamma   90.00
#
_symmetry.space_group_name_H-M   'P 1'
#
loop_
_entity.id
_entity.type
_entity.pdbx_description
1 polymer ?
#
loop_
_entity_poly.entity_id
_entity_poly.type
_entity_poly.pdbx_seq_one_letter_code
_entity_poly.pdbx_strand_id
1 'polypeptide(L)'
;MTLQYIDPVACGAPVDEEEEDQTPRGNILKLWGNQQTMNLNTMIYTNIVQSPYFKTNLIELKTYHEVIDEIYYKVEHLEPWERGSRKIGGQTGMCGGVRGVGTGGIVSTAFCLLYKLFTLKLTRKQLKGLLDHPDSPYIRALGFMYIRYCLSPEDFWWWYSPYLDDQEELDVKAGGGCTMTIGAMLESWLTKLDWFSTLFPRIPVPVQKKLEEKLRIRRSQKLMQTPAPVHTNESRRTISHCVREKDDSNHRKHSHAHKSKHSDRDRHKHRGHRSRSRSCERRHSRSPKLRESSFERDLKRARERQERDRRRSRS
;
A
#
# COMPACT_ATOMS: atom_id res chain seq x y z
N MET A 1 69.78 -34.09 -1.95
CA MET A 1 68.41 -34.13 -1.38
C MET A 1 68.07 -32.75 -0.86
N THR A 2 67.32 -31.96 -1.61
CA THR A 2 66.45 -30.87 -1.12
C THR A 2 65.67 -30.33 -2.32
N LEU A 3 64.50 -30.91 -2.57
CA LEU A 3 63.51 -30.36 -3.49
C LEU A 3 62.82 -29.20 -2.77
N GLN A 4 62.91 -28.00 -3.32
CA GLN A 4 62.08 -26.86 -2.93
C GLN A 4 60.66 -27.11 -3.45
N TYR A 5 59.72 -27.27 -2.53
CA TYR A 5 58.29 -27.31 -2.85
C TYR A 5 57.71 -25.92 -2.61
N ILE A 6 57.05 -25.39 -3.63
CA ILE A 6 56.36 -24.11 -3.65
C ILE A 6 54.95 -24.36 -3.14
N ASP A 7 54.56 -23.76 -2.01
CA ASP A 7 53.17 -23.78 -1.53
C ASP A 7 52.32 -22.76 -2.30
N PRO A 8 51.21 -23.17 -2.94
CA PRO A 8 50.28 -22.25 -3.56
C PRO A 8 49.25 -21.74 -2.54
N VAL A 9 49.08 -20.42 -2.55
CA VAL A 9 47.93 -19.62 -2.10
C VAL A 9 46.69 -20.44 -1.71
N ALA A 10 46.43 -20.57 -0.41
CA ALA A 10 45.11 -20.93 0.10
C ALA A 10 44.27 -19.64 0.21
N CYS A 11 43.44 -19.39 -0.80
CA CYS A 11 42.31 -18.49 -0.71
C CYS A 11 41.41 -18.95 0.43
N GLY A 12 41.38 -18.19 1.53
CA GLY A 12 40.34 -18.32 2.55
C GLY A 12 39.00 -17.93 1.94
N ALA A 13 38.15 -18.93 1.69
CA ALA A 13 36.74 -18.70 1.45
C ALA A 13 36.11 -18.08 2.71
N PRO A 14 35.16 -17.12 2.58
CA PRO A 14 34.43 -16.62 3.72
C PRO A 14 33.56 -17.75 4.26
N VAL A 15 33.77 -18.07 5.53
CA VAL A 15 32.99 -19.04 6.30
C VAL A 15 31.55 -18.53 6.38
N ASP A 16 30.60 -19.38 6.05
CA ASP A 16 29.17 -19.10 6.01
C ASP A 16 28.67 -18.48 7.34
N GLU A 17 28.20 -17.23 7.27
CA GLU A 17 27.50 -16.52 8.36
C GLU A 17 26.02 -16.99 8.52
N GLU A 18 25.66 -18.18 8.05
CA GLU A 18 24.26 -18.63 7.98
C GLU A 18 23.76 -19.41 9.24
N GLU A 19 24.61 -19.68 10.23
CA GLU A 19 24.25 -20.47 11.42
C GLU A 19 24.00 -19.67 12.71
N GLU A 20 23.46 -18.44 12.66
CA GLU A 20 23.19 -17.66 13.89
C GLU A 20 21.74 -17.78 14.45
N ASP A 21 20.79 -18.43 13.77
CA ASP A 21 19.35 -18.26 14.08
C ASP A 21 18.63 -19.45 14.73
N GLN A 22 19.30 -20.25 15.57
CA GLN A 22 18.62 -21.32 16.33
C GLN A 22 18.93 -21.33 17.83
N THR A 23 19.17 -20.17 18.45
CA THR A 23 19.08 -20.11 19.91
C THR A 23 17.62 -20.32 20.35
N PRO A 24 17.34 -21.13 21.38
CA PRO A 24 15.98 -21.31 21.90
C PRO A 24 15.42 -19.97 22.37
N ARG A 25 14.63 -19.31 21.52
CA ARG A 25 13.95 -18.08 21.91
C ARG A 25 12.87 -18.46 22.91
N GLY A 26 13.07 -18.09 24.18
CA GLY A 26 12.15 -18.40 25.27
C GLY A 26 10.69 -17.99 24.96
N ASN A 27 9.75 -18.50 25.78
CA ASN A 27 8.33 -18.26 25.55
C ASN A 27 7.89 -16.79 25.75
N ILE A 28 8.75 -15.96 26.35
CA ILE A 28 8.49 -14.54 26.55
C ILE A 28 8.87 -13.78 25.27
N LEU A 29 7.96 -12.94 24.77
CA LEU A 29 8.22 -12.06 23.64
C LEU A 29 8.93 -10.78 24.10
N LYS A 30 10.06 -10.46 23.47
CA LYS A 30 10.75 -9.19 23.69
C LYS A 30 10.11 -8.11 22.81
N LEU A 31 9.36 -7.22 23.44
CA LEU A 31 8.71 -6.09 22.77
C LEU A 31 9.73 -5.02 22.37
N TRP A 32 9.63 -4.52 21.15
CA TRP A 32 10.50 -3.53 20.54
C TRP A 32 9.82 -2.16 20.46
N GLY A 33 10.58 -1.09 20.71
CA GLY A 33 10.10 0.29 20.64
C GLY A 33 9.31 0.74 21.87
N ASN A 34 8.26 1.53 21.65
CA ASN A 34 7.52 2.20 22.71
C ASN A 34 6.55 1.24 23.43
N GLN A 35 6.82 0.99 24.71
CA GLN A 35 6.07 0.08 25.58
C GLN A 35 4.70 0.61 26.04
N GLN A 36 4.38 1.87 25.75
CA GLN A 36 3.08 2.47 26.06
C GLN A 36 2.22 2.56 24.80
N THR A 37 2.76 3.05 23.70
CA THR A 37 1.97 3.36 22.49
C THR A 37 1.97 2.24 21.45
N MET A 38 2.67 1.12 21.67
CA MET A 38 2.80 0.03 20.69
C MET A 38 3.35 0.52 19.34
N ASN A 39 4.16 1.59 19.33
CA ASN A 39 4.67 2.26 18.13
C ASN A 39 3.57 2.76 17.17
N LEU A 40 2.34 2.96 17.65
CA LEU A 40 1.25 3.54 16.87
C LEU A 40 1.46 5.03 16.62
N ASN A 41 0.83 5.52 15.54
CA ASN A 41 0.68 6.96 15.34
C ASN A 41 -0.08 7.57 16.53
N THR A 42 0.41 8.69 17.06
CA THR A 42 -0.18 9.39 18.21
C THR A 42 -1.68 9.65 18.07
N MET A 43 -2.14 9.97 16.86
CA MET A 43 -3.56 10.21 16.58
C MET A 43 -4.39 8.93 16.70
N ILE A 44 -3.88 7.79 16.20
CA ILE A 44 -4.55 6.49 16.35
C ILE A 44 -4.57 6.11 17.83
N TYR A 45 -3.41 6.13 18.49
CA TYR A 45 -3.28 5.77 19.90
C TYR A 45 -4.25 6.56 20.79
N THR A 46 -4.32 7.88 20.60
CA THR A 46 -5.22 8.75 21.38
C THR A 46 -6.68 8.36 21.17
N ASN A 47 -7.09 8.09 19.91
CA ASN A 47 -8.45 7.66 19.60
C ASN A 47 -8.76 6.26 20.14
N ILE A 48 -7.81 5.32 20.16
CA ILE A 48 -7.98 4.00 20.81
C ILE A 48 -8.25 4.19 22.29
N VAL A 49 -7.35 4.90 23.00
CA VAL A 49 -7.46 5.07 24.46
C VAL A 49 -8.72 5.84 24.84
N GLN A 50 -9.20 6.75 23.98
CA GLN A 50 -10.44 7.51 24.20
C GLN A 50 -11.70 6.76 23.75
N SER A 51 -11.58 5.73 22.91
CA SER A 51 -12.70 4.98 22.35
C SER A 51 -13.56 4.36 23.46
N PRO A 52 -14.89 4.57 23.44
CA PRO A 52 -15.81 3.87 24.34
C PRO A 52 -15.70 2.35 24.23
N TYR A 53 -15.50 1.84 23.01
CA TYR A 53 -15.33 0.41 22.77
C TYR A 53 -14.11 -0.15 23.52
N PHE A 54 -12.99 0.59 23.51
CA PHE A 54 -11.80 0.17 24.24
C PHE A 54 -11.98 0.26 25.77
N LYS A 55 -12.56 1.36 26.25
CA LYS A 55 -12.71 1.63 27.70
C LYS A 55 -13.74 0.76 28.39
N THR A 56 -14.83 0.42 27.72
CA THR A 56 -15.95 -0.29 28.33
C THR A 56 -15.94 -1.76 27.95
N ASN A 57 -15.90 -2.08 26.66
CA ASN A 57 -16.01 -3.47 26.20
C ASN A 57 -14.68 -4.22 26.34
N LEU A 58 -13.60 -3.66 25.77
CA LEU A 58 -12.33 -4.40 25.70
C LEU A 58 -11.58 -4.46 27.03
N ILE A 59 -11.88 -3.58 27.99
CA ILE A 59 -11.23 -3.64 29.32
C ILE A 59 -11.67 -4.87 30.12
N GLU A 60 -12.90 -5.34 29.89
CA GLU A 60 -13.50 -6.48 30.58
C GLU A 60 -12.91 -7.81 30.10
N LEU A 61 -12.49 -7.89 28.82
CA LEU A 61 -11.83 -9.06 28.26
C LEU A 61 -10.42 -9.21 28.87
N LYS A 62 -10.18 -10.25 29.66
CA LYS A 62 -8.91 -10.44 30.38
C LYS A 62 -8.08 -11.57 29.81
N THR A 63 -8.70 -12.49 29.09
CA THR A 63 -8.04 -13.66 28.56
C THR A 63 -7.73 -13.52 27.09
N TYR A 64 -6.71 -14.26 26.65
CA TYR A 64 -6.34 -14.36 25.25
C TYR A 64 -7.49 -14.89 24.37
N HIS A 65 -8.22 -15.90 24.86
CA HIS A 65 -9.32 -16.52 24.13
C HIS A 65 -10.51 -15.58 23.95
N GLU A 66 -10.90 -14.83 24.99
CA GLU A 66 -11.95 -13.81 24.88
C GLU A 66 -11.64 -12.75 23.81
N VAL A 67 -10.37 -12.34 23.69
CA VAL A 67 -9.95 -11.39 22.65
C VAL A 67 -9.99 -12.03 21.26
N ILE A 68 -9.65 -13.31 21.12
CA ILE A 68 -9.80 -14.03 19.85
C ILE A 68 -11.26 -14.08 19.42
N ASP A 69 -12.16 -14.42 20.33
CA ASP A 69 -13.60 -14.49 20.04
C ASP A 69 -14.12 -13.12 19.59
N GLU A 70 -13.73 -12.05 20.29
CA GLU A 70 -14.11 -10.69 19.90
C GLU A 70 -13.54 -10.31 18.52
N ILE A 71 -12.31 -10.74 18.18
CA ILE A 71 -11.75 -10.56 16.83
C ILE A 71 -12.60 -11.30 15.79
N TYR A 72 -12.94 -12.55 16.06
CA TYR A 72 -13.75 -13.38 15.16
C TYR A 72 -15.10 -12.73 14.85
N TYR A 73 -15.76 -12.16 15.85
CA TYR A 73 -17.11 -11.59 15.70
C TYR A 73 -17.14 -10.13 15.23
N LYS A 74 -16.09 -9.33 15.44
CA LYS A 74 -16.14 -7.87 15.23
C LYS A 74 -15.18 -7.32 14.17
N VAL A 75 -14.19 -8.08 13.74
CA VAL A 75 -13.18 -7.58 12.80
C VAL A 75 -13.57 -7.97 11.38
N GLU A 76 -13.80 -6.95 10.56
CA GLU A 76 -14.18 -7.10 9.15
C GLU A 76 -13.15 -6.51 8.17
N HIS A 77 -12.16 -5.76 8.68
CA HIS A 77 -11.13 -5.12 7.87
C HIS A 77 -9.88 -4.80 8.70
N LEU A 78 -8.80 -4.36 8.04
CA LEU A 78 -7.50 -4.07 8.68
C LEU A 78 -7.04 -2.61 8.52
N GLU A 79 -7.91 -1.71 8.05
CA GLU A 79 -7.63 -0.28 8.08
C GLU A 79 -7.64 0.27 9.52
N PRO A 80 -6.87 1.33 9.82
CA PRO A 80 -6.91 2.01 11.11
C PRO A 80 -8.21 2.75 11.43
N TRP A 81 -8.99 3.09 10.40
CA TRP A 81 -10.18 3.93 10.54
C TRP A 81 -11.39 3.21 9.98
N GLU A 82 -12.55 3.41 10.63
CA GLU A 82 -13.83 2.94 10.14
C GLU A 82 -14.23 3.64 8.84
N ARG A 83 -15.01 2.94 8.01
CA ARG A 83 -15.42 3.42 6.69
C ARG A 83 -16.02 4.82 6.76
N GLY A 84 -15.48 5.75 5.97
CA GLY A 84 -16.02 7.11 5.83
C GLY A 84 -15.84 7.99 7.07
N SER A 85 -15.16 7.51 8.12
CA SER A 85 -14.97 8.27 9.35
C SER A 85 -13.80 9.26 9.25
N ARG A 86 -12.79 8.96 8.41
CA ARG A 86 -11.63 9.81 8.21
C ARG A 86 -11.90 10.87 7.14
N LYS A 87 -11.98 12.13 7.56
CA LYS A 87 -12.01 13.29 6.64
C LYS A 87 -10.58 13.76 6.39
N ILE A 88 -10.02 13.41 5.22
CA ILE A 88 -8.64 13.79 4.82
C ILE A 88 -8.60 15.20 4.18
N GLY A 89 -9.74 15.84 3.93
CA GLY A 89 -9.81 17.15 3.27
C GLY A 89 -10.56 18.23 4.05
N GLY A 90 -9.84 19.27 4.48
CA GLY A 90 -10.26 20.68 4.52
C GLY A 90 -11.56 21.07 5.23
N GLN A 91 -11.56 21.13 6.56
CA GLN A 91 -12.23 22.13 7.43
C GLN A 91 -12.36 21.54 8.84
N THR A 92 -11.42 21.88 9.73
CA THR A 92 -11.76 22.05 11.14
C THR A 92 -12.69 23.26 11.22
N GLY A 93 -14.00 23.02 11.12
CA GLY A 93 -15.00 24.03 11.40
C GLY A 93 -14.79 24.62 12.80
N MET A 94 -15.18 25.87 13.00
CA MET A 94 -14.98 26.69 14.21
C MET A 94 -15.59 26.12 15.51
N CYS A 95 -16.14 24.91 15.49
CA CYS A 95 -16.75 24.22 16.63
C CYS A 95 -16.19 22.80 16.88
N GLY A 96 -14.98 22.47 16.38
CA GLY A 96 -14.29 21.20 16.69
C GLY A 96 -13.72 21.09 18.12
N GLY A 97 -14.26 21.87 19.06
CA GLY A 97 -13.72 22.09 20.41
C GLY A 97 -14.65 21.66 21.54
N VAL A 98 -15.38 20.55 21.38
CA VAL A 98 -16.16 19.95 22.48
C VAL A 98 -15.60 18.57 22.77
N ARG A 99 -15.27 18.37 24.06
CA ARG A 99 -14.43 17.32 24.64
C ARG A 99 -14.68 15.91 24.05
N GLY A 100 -13.65 15.31 23.45
CA GLY A 100 -13.49 13.85 23.42
C GLY A 100 -13.48 13.13 22.06
N VAL A 101 -13.67 13.81 20.92
CA VAL A 101 -13.54 13.18 19.60
C VAL A 101 -12.35 13.80 18.87
N GLY A 102 -11.22 13.09 18.91
CA GLY A 102 -9.99 13.50 18.27
C GLY A 102 -10.21 13.71 16.76
N THR A 103 -9.73 14.84 16.27
CA THR A 103 -9.56 15.15 14.84
C THR A 103 -8.92 13.95 14.14
N GLY A 104 -9.67 13.11 13.42
CA GLY A 104 -9.12 11.87 12.85
C GLY A 104 -10.13 10.84 12.33
N GLY A 105 -11.33 10.79 12.91
CA GLY A 105 -12.36 9.79 12.57
C GLY A 105 -12.56 8.76 13.68
N ILE A 106 -13.37 7.73 13.41
CA ILE A 106 -13.63 6.63 14.34
C ILE A 106 -12.55 5.58 14.09
N VAL A 107 -11.84 5.20 15.14
CA VAL A 107 -10.81 4.16 15.05
C VAL A 107 -11.45 2.79 14.87
N SER A 108 -10.81 1.93 14.09
CA SER A 108 -11.35 0.61 13.78
C SER A 108 -11.33 -0.36 14.97
N THR A 109 -12.25 -1.32 14.94
CA THR A 109 -12.27 -2.45 15.89
C THR A 109 -10.94 -3.22 15.86
N ALA A 110 -10.40 -3.45 14.66
CA ALA A 110 -9.11 -4.13 14.45
C ALA A 110 -7.96 -3.49 15.22
N PHE A 111 -7.81 -2.16 15.13
CA PHE A 111 -6.72 -1.46 15.83
C PHE A 111 -6.95 -1.37 17.35
N CYS A 112 -8.21 -1.31 17.80
CA CYS A 112 -8.53 -1.40 19.22
C CYS A 112 -8.14 -2.76 19.80
N LEU A 113 -8.48 -3.84 19.10
CA LEU A 113 -8.16 -5.22 19.49
C LEU A 113 -6.66 -5.52 19.38
N LEU A 114 -5.98 -4.97 18.37
CA LEU A 114 -4.51 -5.04 18.27
C LEU A 114 -3.83 -4.44 19.50
N TYR A 115 -4.25 -3.24 19.91
CA TYR A 115 -3.71 -2.62 21.11
C TYR A 115 -4.12 -3.39 22.38
N LYS A 116 -5.31 -3.98 22.42
CA LYS A 116 -5.71 -4.86 23.53
C LYS A 116 -4.78 -6.08 23.66
N LEU A 117 -4.49 -6.78 22.56
CA LEU A 117 -3.52 -7.88 22.54
C LEU A 117 -2.15 -7.45 23.08
N PHE A 118 -1.72 -6.23 22.77
CA PHE A 118 -0.49 -5.64 23.31
C PHE A 118 -0.54 -5.44 24.83
N THR A 119 -1.63 -4.91 25.37
CA THR A 119 -1.77 -4.74 26.83
C THR A 119 -1.77 -6.05 27.61
N LEU A 120 -2.20 -7.16 26.99
CA LEU A 120 -2.16 -8.50 27.58
C LEU A 120 -0.76 -9.13 27.59
N LYS A 121 0.23 -8.52 26.91
CA LYS A 121 1.62 -9.03 26.80
C LYS A 121 1.69 -10.49 26.35
N LEU A 122 1.32 -10.72 25.09
CA LEU A 122 1.29 -12.06 24.50
C LEU A 122 2.61 -12.82 24.69
N THR A 123 2.49 -14.12 24.92
CA THR A 123 3.60 -15.07 24.84
C THR A 123 3.87 -15.49 23.40
N ARG A 124 5.03 -16.09 23.15
CA ARG A 124 5.42 -16.61 21.83
C ARG A 124 4.43 -17.67 21.34
N LYS A 125 3.99 -18.55 22.24
CA LYS A 125 2.98 -19.58 21.93
C LYS A 125 1.63 -18.98 21.56
N GLN A 126 1.16 -17.97 22.30
CA GLN A 126 -0.09 -17.27 21.97
C GLN A 126 0.00 -16.54 20.63
N LEU A 127 1.12 -15.88 20.34
CA LEU A 127 1.32 -15.25 19.05
C LEU A 127 1.30 -16.29 17.92
N LYS A 128 2.02 -17.40 18.07
CA LYS A 128 2.00 -18.50 17.09
C LYS A 128 0.58 -19.07 16.91
N GLY A 129 -0.18 -19.21 17.99
CA GLY A 129 -1.58 -19.61 17.97
C GLY A 129 -2.48 -18.64 17.19
N LEU A 130 -2.19 -17.33 17.17
CA LEU A 130 -2.90 -16.39 16.30
C LEU A 130 -2.55 -16.61 14.82
N LEU A 131 -1.27 -16.81 14.51
CA LEU A 131 -0.81 -16.94 13.11
C LEU A 131 -1.33 -18.21 12.43
N ASP A 132 -1.46 -19.30 13.20
CA ASP A 132 -1.91 -20.61 12.73
C ASP A 132 -3.41 -20.83 13.01
N HIS A 133 -4.16 -19.78 13.36
CA HIS A 133 -5.57 -19.92 13.73
C HIS A 133 -6.43 -20.30 12.51
N PRO A 134 -7.23 -21.39 12.56
CA PRO A 134 -7.97 -21.88 11.40
C PRO A 134 -9.28 -21.13 11.12
N ASP A 135 -9.87 -20.49 12.14
CA ASP A 135 -11.28 -20.06 12.03
C ASP A 135 -11.49 -18.74 11.27
N SER A 136 -10.50 -17.84 11.25
CA SER A 136 -10.66 -16.54 10.59
C SER A 136 -9.33 -15.94 10.13
N PRO A 137 -9.25 -15.44 8.88
CA PRO A 137 -8.05 -14.77 8.38
C PRO A 137 -7.76 -13.47 9.13
N TYR A 138 -8.76 -12.83 9.73
CA TYR A 138 -8.56 -11.59 10.49
C TYR A 138 -7.83 -11.82 11.82
N ILE A 139 -8.04 -12.99 12.46
CA ILE A 139 -7.28 -13.39 13.66
C ILE A 139 -5.80 -13.53 13.29
N ARG A 140 -5.53 -14.24 12.19
CA ARG A 140 -4.18 -14.44 11.65
C ARG A 140 -3.54 -13.11 11.29
N ALA A 141 -4.26 -12.26 10.56
CA ALA A 141 -3.77 -10.97 10.12
C ALA A 141 -3.46 -10.01 11.27
N LEU A 142 -4.25 -9.99 12.34
CA LEU A 142 -3.91 -9.23 13.55
C LEU A 142 -2.68 -9.78 14.26
N GLY A 143 -2.47 -11.10 14.27
CA GLY A 143 -1.22 -11.69 14.75
C GLY A 143 0.00 -11.23 13.95
N PHE A 144 -0.09 -11.20 12.61
CA PHE A 144 0.97 -10.66 11.78
C PHE A 144 1.16 -9.16 11.99
N MET A 145 0.08 -8.40 12.14
CA MET A 145 0.16 -6.96 12.41
C MET A 145 0.81 -6.69 13.77
N TYR A 146 0.54 -7.53 14.76
CA TYR A 146 1.20 -7.49 16.07
C TYR A 146 2.71 -7.62 15.94
N ILE A 147 3.20 -8.57 15.12
CA ILE A 147 4.63 -8.71 14.83
C ILE A 147 5.18 -7.40 14.25
N ARG A 148 4.50 -6.84 13.25
CA ARG A 148 4.96 -5.63 12.55
C ARG A 148 5.12 -4.41 13.45
N TYR A 149 4.28 -4.30 14.49
CA TYR A 149 4.30 -3.18 15.44
C TYR A 149 5.15 -3.45 16.68
N CYS A 150 5.20 -4.70 17.17
CA CYS A 150 5.70 -5.00 18.51
C CYS A 150 7.06 -5.70 18.53
N LEU A 151 7.51 -6.33 17.44
CA LEU A 151 8.75 -7.12 17.45
C LEU A 151 9.90 -6.40 16.73
N SER A 152 11.12 -6.88 16.98
CA SER A 152 12.32 -6.39 16.28
C SER A 152 12.19 -6.66 14.78
N PRO A 153 12.52 -5.69 13.90
CA PRO A 153 12.51 -5.90 12.46
C PRO A 153 13.43 -7.03 11.98
N GLU A 154 14.46 -7.37 12.76
CA GLU A 154 15.37 -8.50 12.49
C GLU A 154 14.64 -9.85 12.53
N ASP A 155 13.61 -9.96 13.38
CA ASP A 155 12.84 -11.18 13.56
C ASP A 155 11.71 -11.34 12.54
N PHE A 156 11.43 -10.31 11.72
CA PHE A 156 10.30 -10.35 10.78
C PHE A 156 10.41 -11.52 9.80
N TRP A 157 11.61 -11.79 9.29
CA TRP A 157 11.80 -12.89 8.34
C TRP A 157 11.45 -14.23 8.97
N TRP A 158 11.95 -14.50 10.17
CA TRP A 158 11.69 -15.72 10.91
C TRP A 158 10.18 -15.99 11.06
N TRP A 159 9.41 -14.96 11.41
CA TRP A 159 7.98 -15.08 11.59
C TRP A 159 7.17 -15.14 10.30
N TYR A 160 7.53 -14.36 9.27
CA TYR A 160 6.72 -14.26 8.05
C TYR A 160 7.06 -15.31 7.00
N SER A 161 8.32 -15.77 6.94
CA SER A 161 8.80 -16.72 5.92
C SER A 161 7.88 -17.94 5.70
N PRO A 162 7.30 -18.57 6.74
CA PRO A 162 6.43 -19.74 6.53
C PRO A 162 5.09 -19.41 5.83
N TYR A 163 4.65 -18.15 5.88
CA TYR A 163 3.31 -17.72 5.45
C TYR A 163 3.33 -16.87 4.18
N LEU A 164 4.50 -16.62 3.58
CA LEU A 164 4.61 -15.81 2.35
C LEU A 164 3.91 -16.44 1.13
N ASP A 165 3.68 -17.74 1.14
CA ASP A 165 2.93 -18.45 0.08
C ASP A 165 1.47 -18.74 0.46
N ASP A 166 1.00 -18.22 1.61
CA ASP A 166 -0.37 -18.42 2.05
C ASP A 166 -1.36 -17.76 1.08
N GLN A 167 -2.30 -18.57 0.57
CA GLN A 167 -3.32 -18.18 -0.41
C GLN A 167 -4.66 -17.81 0.22
N GLU A 168 -4.79 -17.84 1.55
CA GLU A 168 -6.01 -17.40 2.22
C GLU A 168 -6.29 -15.92 1.93
N GLU A 169 -7.50 -15.61 1.49
CA GLU A 169 -7.94 -14.27 1.11
C GLU A 169 -8.64 -13.54 2.24
N LEU A 170 -8.47 -12.23 2.29
CA LEU A 170 -9.19 -11.33 3.20
C LEU A 170 -9.38 -9.95 2.58
N ASP A 171 -10.41 -9.22 3.03
CA ASP A 171 -10.60 -7.82 2.65
C ASP A 171 -9.94 -6.92 3.68
N VAL A 172 -8.93 -6.17 3.26
CA VAL A 172 -8.18 -5.30 4.17
C VAL A 172 -8.82 -3.92 4.32
N LYS A 173 -9.76 -3.55 3.44
CA LYS A 173 -10.33 -2.20 3.33
C LYS A 173 -11.66 -2.06 4.06
N ALA A 174 -11.82 -0.96 4.79
CA ALA A 174 -13.07 -0.61 5.45
C ALA A 174 -14.17 -0.33 4.40
N GLY A 175 -15.29 -1.06 4.50
CA GLY A 175 -16.35 -1.02 3.49
C GLY A 175 -16.07 -1.85 2.23
N GLY A 176 -14.98 -2.61 2.24
CA GLY A 176 -14.60 -3.58 1.25
C GLY A 176 -13.99 -3.05 -0.04
N GLY A 177 -13.63 -3.98 -0.92
CA GLY A 177 -13.12 -3.70 -2.26
C GLY A 177 -11.59 -3.69 -2.37
N CYS A 178 -10.88 -4.14 -1.33
CA CYS A 178 -9.45 -4.41 -1.41
C CYS A 178 -9.15 -5.79 -0.84
N THR A 179 -9.47 -6.82 -1.61
CA THR A 179 -9.11 -8.20 -1.29
C THR A 179 -7.68 -8.48 -1.70
N MET A 180 -6.95 -9.20 -0.85
CA MET A 180 -5.60 -9.73 -1.13
C MET A 180 -5.38 -11.02 -0.35
N THR A 181 -4.38 -11.81 -0.73
CA THR A 181 -3.98 -13.00 0.05
C THR A 181 -3.11 -12.61 1.24
N ILE A 182 -3.07 -13.45 2.27
CA ILE A 182 -2.16 -13.28 3.42
C ILE A 182 -0.71 -13.12 2.95
N GLY A 183 -0.24 -13.98 2.04
CA GLY A 183 1.13 -13.89 1.51
C GLY A 183 1.43 -12.54 0.85
N ALA A 184 0.51 -12.03 0.03
CA ALA A 184 0.66 -10.73 -0.63
C ALA A 184 0.62 -9.55 0.38
N MET A 185 -0.23 -9.65 1.40
CA MET A 185 -0.31 -8.68 2.50
C MET A 185 1.02 -8.60 3.25
N LEU A 186 1.60 -9.74 3.64
CA LEU A 186 2.89 -9.79 4.34
C LEU A 186 4.04 -9.22 3.51
N GLU A 187 4.09 -9.57 2.23
CA GLU A 187 5.08 -9.01 1.30
C GLU A 187 4.95 -7.48 1.20
N SER A 188 3.71 -6.97 1.15
CA SER A 188 3.45 -5.54 1.17
C SER A 188 3.93 -4.88 2.47
N TRP A 189 3.75 -5.51 3.64
CA TRP A 189 4.19 -4.94 4.93
C TRP A 189 5.70 -4.95 5.14
N LEU A 190 6.42 -5.85 4.45
CA LEU A 190 7.88 -5.89 4.45
C LEU A 190 8.50 -4.84 3.53
N THR A 191 7.82 -4.49 2.43
CA THR A 191 8.36 -3.62 1.37
C THR A 191 7.85 -2.19 1.40
N LYS A 192 6.58 -2.00 1.78
CA LYS A 192 5.91 -0.69 1.82
C LYS A 192 5.73 -0.22 3.25
N LEU A 193 6.00 1.06 3.47
CA LEU A 193 5.80 1.69 4.76
C LEU A 193 4.36 2.16 4.98
N ASP A 194 3.66 2.53 3.90
CA ASP A 194 2.29 3.04 3.97
C ASP A 194 1.26 1.91 4.09
N TRP A 195 0.28 2.13 4.97
CA TRP A 195 -0.88 1.30 5.19
C TRP A 195 -2.10 2.18 5.49
N PHE A 196 -3.00 2.30 4.50
CA PHE A 196 -4.26 3.06 4.60
C PHE A 196 -4.10 4.47 5.19
N SER A 197 -3.20 5.24 4.57
CA SER A 197 -2.80 6.60 4.95
C SER A 197 -2.27 6.75 6.38
N THR A 198 -1.66 5.68 6.89
CA THR A 198 -0.82 5.67 8.09
C THR A 198 0.49 4.95 7.78
N LEU A 199 1.51 5.18 8.59
CA LEU A 199 2.83 4.58 8.38
C LEU A 199 3.07 3.51 9.44
N PHE A 200 3.60 2.37 9.02
CA PHE A 200 4.19 1.41 9.94
C PHE A 200 5.44 1.98 10.63
N PRO A 201 5.88 1.38 11.75
CA PRO A 201 7.18 1.69 12.33
C PRO A 201 8.30 1.47 11.30
N ARG A 202 9.20 2.44 11.19
CA ARG A 202 10.30 2.41 10.21
C ARG A 202 11.24 1.23 10.50
N ILE A 203 11.59 0.50 9.45
CA ILE A 203 12.60 -0.57 9.50
C ILE A 203 13.98 0.07 9.26
N PRO A 204 15.01 -0.24 10.06
CA PRO A 204 16.37 0.20 9.80
C PRO A 204 16.84 -0.23 8.40
N VAL A 205 17.47 0.69 7.66
CA VAL A 205 17.87 0.47 6.26
C VAL A 205 18.68 -0.83 6.04
N PRO A 206 19.66 -1.20 6.90
CA PRO A 206 20.40 -2.45 6.72
C PRO A 206 19.49 -3.69 6.78
N VAL A 207 18.53 -3.69 7.72
CA VAL A 207 17.55 -4.79 7.88
C VAL A 207 16.59 -4.83 6.71
N GLN A 208 16.13 -3.66 6.25
CA GLN A 208 15.26 -3.57 5.08
C GLN A 208 15.92 -4.15 3.83
N LYS A 209 17.20 -3.81 3.56
CA LYS A 209 17.96 -4.39 2.44
C LYS A 209 18.07 -5.91 2.54
N LYS A 210 18.34 -6.45 3.75
CA LYS A 210 18.38 -7.90 3.99
C LYS A 210 17.03 -8.56 3.69
N LEU A 211 15.92 -7.97 4.14
CA LEU A 211 14.57 -8.47 3.90
C LEU A 211 14.21 -8.46 2.39
N GLU A 212 14.52 -7.37 1.70
CA GLU A 212 14.30 -7.25 0.25
C GLU A 212 15.10 -8.28 -0.55
N GLU A 213 16.36 -8.54 -0.16
CA GLU A 213 17.19 -9.56 -0.79
C GLU A 213 16.63 -10.97 -0.56
N LYS A 214 16.21 -11.30 0.66
CA LYS A 214 15.58 -12.59 0.95
C LYS A 214 14.28 -12.80 0.16
N LEU A 215 13.46 -11.75 -0.01
CA LEU A 215 12.28 -11.79 -0.88
C LEU A 215 12.65 -12.00 -2.34
N ARG A 216 13.71 -11.33 -2.83
CA ARG A 216 14.22 -11.48 -4.20
C ARG A 216 14.66 -12.91 -4.49
N ILE A 217 15.46 -13.50 -3.60
CA ILE A 217 15.94 -14.89 -3.70
C ILE A 217 14.74 -15.84 -3.75
N ARG A 218 13.78 -15.70 -2.84
CA ARG A 218 12.57 -16.53 -2.80
C ARG A 218 11.79 -16.48 -4.12
N ARG A 219 11.55 -15.29 -4.66
CA ARG A 219 10.83 -15.13 -5.94
C ARG A 219 11.58 -15.79 -7.09
N SER A 220 12.91 -15.70 -7.11
CA SER A 220 13.72 -16.37 -8.15
C SER A 220 13.63 -17.89 -8.08
N GLN A 221 13.66 -18.47 -6.88
CA GLN A 221 13.54 -19.92 -6.67
C GLN A 221 12.18 -20.44 -7.12
N LYS A 222 11.10 -19.71 -6.80
CA LYS A 222 9.74 -20.06 -7.24
C LYS A 222 9.62 -20.11 -8.77
N LEU A 223 10.32 -19.22 -9.47
CA LEU A 223 10.32 -19.16 -10.94
C LEU A 223 11.10 -20.34 -11.56
N MET A 224 12.19 -20.78 -10.94
CA MET A 224 13.01 -21.90 -11.42
C MET A 224 12.36 -23.28 -11.19
N GLN A 225 11.46 -23.39 -10.21
CA GLN A 225 10.76 -24.65 -9.89
C GLN A 225 9.51 -24.90 -10.75
N THR A 226 8.98 -23.88 -11.44
CA THR A 226 7.92 -24.06 -12.44
C THR A 226 8.51 -24.49 -13.78
N PRO A 227 8.28 -25.73 -14.27
CA PRO A 227 8.59 -26.08 -15.66
C PRO A 227 7.75 -25.21 -16.61
N ALA A 228 8.37 -24.75 -17.70
CA ALA A 228 7.74 -23.85 -18.66
C ALA A 228 6.39 -24.40 -19.15
N PRO A 229 5.28 -23.62 -19.08
CA PRO A 229 4.01 -24.06 -19.62
C PRO A 229 4.06 -24.02 -21.15
N VAL A 230 3.68 -25.13 -21.78
CA VAL A 230 3.39 -25.23 -23.21
C VAL A 230 2.30 -24.21 -23.55
N HIS A 231 2.59 -23.34 -24.52
CA HIS A 231 1.68 -22.32 -25.01
C HIS A 231 0.28 -22.89 -25.30
N THR A 232 -0.70 -22.47 -24.49
CA THR A 232 -2.10 -22.42 -24.88
C THR A 232 -2.59 -21.00 -24.66
N ASN A 233 -2.91 -20.34 -25.77
CA ASN A 233 -3.50 -19.01 -25.79
C ASN A 233 -4.91 -19.07 -25.22
N GLU A 234 -5.09 -18.67 -23.97
CA GLU A 234 -6.40 -18.22 -23.49
C GLU A 234 -6.30 -16.95 -22.64
N SER A 235 -7.22 -16.05 -22.94
CA SER A 235 -7.30 -14.68 -22.45
C SER A 235 -8.02 -14.62 -21.10
N ARG A 236 -7.39 -13.99 -20.08
CA ARG A 236 -8.06 -13.33 -18.91
C ARG A 236 -7.00 -12.60 -18.08
N ARG A 237 -6.94 -11.25 -18.04
CA ARG A 237 -7.63 -10.34 -17.08
C ARG A 237 -7.74 -11.00 -15.68
N THR A 238 -7.13 -10.54 -14.59
CA THR A 238 -7.03 -9.16 -14.05
C THR A 238 -5.90 -9.05 -12.99
N ILE A 239 -5.01 -8.07 -13.13
CA ILE A 239 -4.18 -7.56 -12.01
C ILE A 239 -4.87 -6.29 -11.51
N SER A 240 -5.47 -6.36 -10.32
CA SER A 240 -6.07 -5.20 -9.65
C SER A 240 -4.97 -4.37 -9.00
N HIS A 241 -4.60 -3.29 -9.68
CA HIS A 241 -3.76 -2.21 -9.18
C HIS A 241 -4.55 -1.41 -8.12
N CYS A 242 -4.47 -1.79 -6.85
CA CYS A 242 -5.06 -1.01 -5.75
C CYS A 242 -4.08 0.03 -5.16
N VAL A 243 -3.45 0.84 -6.01
CA VAL A 243 -2.94 2.18 -5.62
C VAL A 243 -2.95 3.08 -6.86
N ARG A 244 -4.11 3.61 -7.21
CA ARG A 244 -4.21 4.77 -8.10
C ARG A 244 -5.46 5.53 -7.73
N GLU A 245 -5.27 6.70 -7.12
CA GLU A 245 -6.33 7.66 -6.87
C GLU A 245 -7.06 7.95 -8.18
N LYS A 246 -8.37 7.71 -8.19
CA LYS A 246 -9.25 8.14 -9.26
C LYS A 246 -9.73 9.54 -8.94
N ASP A 247 -9.21 10.49 -9.69
CA ASP A 247 -9.89 11.75 -9.96
C ASP A 247 -10.94 11.47 -11.05
N ASP A 248 -12.19 11.81 -10.76
CA ASP A 248 -13.36 11.48 -11.56
C ASP A 248 -13.66 12.62 -12.55
N SER A 249 -13.51 12.38 -13.85
CA SER A 249 -14.13 13.23 -14.89
C SER A 249 -14.43 12.44 -16.17
N ASN A 250 -15.46 11.60 -16.05
CA ASN A 250 -16.47 11.27 -17.05
C ASN A 250 -16.38 11.99 -18.43
N HIS A 251 -16.06 11.25 -19.51
CA HIS A 251 -16.55 11.56 -20.87
C HIS A 251 -16.75 10.29 -21.72
N ARG A 252 -18.02 9.90 -21.83
CA ARG A 252 -18.57 8.92 -22.78
C ARG A 252 -18.26 9.34 -24.21
N LYS A 253 -17.73 8.45 -25.04
CA LYS A 253 -17.77 8.58 -26.51
C LYS A 253 -18.40 7.33 -27.12
N HIS A 254 -19.60 7.54 -27.65
CA HIS A 254 -20.32 6.62 -28.52
C HIS A 254 -19.52 6.35 -29.80
N SER A 255 -19.40 5.08 -30.12
CA SER A 255 -19.05 4.55 -31.44
C SER A 255 -20.29 4.54 -32.33
N HIS A 256 -20.23 5.16 -33.52
CA HIS A 256 -21.10 4.75 -34.63
C HIS A 256 -20.33 4.69 -35.94
N ALA A 257 -20.52 3.54 -36.58
CA ALA A 257 -19.89 3.08 -37.79
C ALA A 257 -20.45 3.75 -39.06
N HIS A 258 -19.65 3.70 -40.11
CA HIS A 258 -19.89 4.23 -41.44
C HIS A 258 -21.09 3.58 -42.15
N LYS A 259 -21.84 4.39 -42.91
CA LYS A 259 -22.60 3.93 -44.07
C LYS A 259 -22.53 4.98 -45.20
N SER A 260 -22.31 4.46 -46.40
CA SER A 260 -21.99 5.13 -47.67
C SER A 260 -23.10 6.00 -48.24
N LYS A 261 -22.72 7.01 -49.06
CA LYS A 261 -23.30 7.25 -50.40
C LYS A 261 -22.53 8.32 -51.19
N HIS A 262 -22.50 8.06 -52.50
CA HIS A 262 -21.88 8.75 -53.63
C HIS A 262 -21.96 10.28 -53.68
N SER A 263 -20.94 10.91 -54.29
CA SER A 263 -21.15 11.75 -55.48
C SER A 263 -19.82 11.99 -56.20
N ASP A 264 -19.86 11.76 -57.50
CA ASP A 264 -18.82 11.99 -58.50
C ASP A 264 -18.28 13.42 -58.52
N ARG A 265 -17.01 13.58 -58.87
CA ARG A 265 -16.61 14.10 -60.19
C ARG A 265 -15.09 14.28 -60.32
N ASP A 266 -14.58 13.53 -61.28
CA ASP A 266 -13.73 13.99 -62.37
C ASP A 266 -12.30 14.50 -62.13
N ARG A 267 -11.44 13.77 -62.86
CA ARG A 267 -10.41 14.26 -63.77
C ARG A 267 -9.01 14.52 -63.22
N HIS A 268 -8.12 13.62 -63.67
CA HIS A 268 -6.90 13.90 -64.44
C HIS A 268 -5.79 14.70 -63.73
N LYS A 269 -4.49 14.51 -63.95
CA LYS A 269 -3.61 13.57 -64.68
C LYS A 269 -2.21 14.18 -64.44
N HIS A 270 -1.15 13.38 -64.58
CA HIS A 270 0.26 13.79 -64.77
C HIS A 270 1.04 14.22 -63.51
N ARG A 271 2.04 13.42 -63.11
CA ARG A 271 3.44 13.37 -63.58
C ARG A 271 4.23 14.62 -63.19
N GLY A 272 5.39 14.42 -62.57
CA GLY A 272 6.49 15.37 -62.69
C GLY A 272 7.43 15.42 -61.51
N HIS A 273 8.53 14.67 -61.61
CA HIS A 273 9.77 14.87 -60.86
C HIS A 273 10.18 16.35 -60.78
N ARG A 274 10.79 16.76 -59.67
CA ARG A 274 12.09 17.46 -59.69
C ARG A 274 12.68 17.64 -58.30
N SER A 275 13.80 16.96 -58.11
CA SER A 275 14.88 17.33 -57.21
C SER A 275 15.44 18.72 -57.56
N ARG A 276 15.67 19.59 -56.58
CA ARG A 276 16.95 20.30 -56.42
C ARG A 276 17.02 21.10 -55.11
N SER A 277 18.18 20.95 -54.50
CA SER A 277 18.75 21.55 -53.30
C SER A 277 18.93 23.07 -53.41
N ARG A 278 18.86 23.78 -52.27
CA ARG A 278 19.86 24.77 -51.80
C ARG A 278 19.41 25.52 -50.53
N SER A 279 20.16 25.31 -49.45
CA SER A 279 20.71 26.32 -48.51
C SER A 279 20.09 27.73 -48.45
N CYS A 280 19.59 28.16 -47.28
CA CYS A 280 20.29 29.05 -46.32
C CYS A 280 19.30 29.70 -45.31
N GLU A 281 19.74 29.71 -44.05
CA GLU A 281 19.53 30.69 -42.99
C GLU A 281 18.19 31.46 -42.83
N ARG A 282 17.55 31.28 -41.67
CA ARG A 282 17.28 32.38 -40.71
C ARG A 282 16.83 31.82 -39.37
N ARG A 283 17.68 32.01 -38.36
CA ARG A 283 17.34 31.87 -36.95
C ARG A 283 16.23 32.87 -36.61
N HIS A 284 15.07 32.39 -36.19
CA HIS A 284 14.08 33.22 -35.52
C HIS A 284 13.64 32.51 -34.24
N SER A 285 14.19 32.99 -33.13
CA SER A 285 13.81 32.67 -31.76
C SER A 285 12.33 33.02 -31.53
N ARG A 286 11.45 32.02 -31.64
CA ARG A 286 10.06 32.12 -31.19
C ARG A 286 9.99 31.67 -29.73
N SER A 287 9.89 32.63 -28.83
CA SER A 287 9.48 32.41 -27.44
C SER A 287 8.16 31.61 -27.42
N PRO A 288 8.03 30.54 -26.61
CA PRO A 288 6.78 29.79 -26.49
C PRO A 288 5.70 30.68 -25.88
N LYS A 289 4.61 30.92 -26.63
CA LYS A 289 3.39 31.55 -26.07
C LYS A 289 2.87 30.64 -24.95
N LEU A 290 2.90 31.15 -23.72
CA LEU A 290 2.30 30.50 -22.56
C LEU A 290 0.84 30.15 -22.89
N ARG A 291 0.52 28.86 -22.80
CA ARG A 291 -0.83 28.33 -23.03
C ARG A 291 -1.68 28.77 -21.83
N GLU A 292 -2.50 29.80 -22.03
CA GLU A 292 -3.44 30.32 -21.02
C GLU A 292 -4.25 29.17 -20.42
N SER A 293 -4.16 29.03 -19.10
CA SER A 293 -4.79 27.95 -18.33
C SER A 293 -6.31 28.01 -18.48
N SER A 294 -6.99 26.86 -18.46
CA SER A 294 -8.48 26.82 -18.47
C SER A 294 -9.07 27.70 -17.37
N PHE A 295 -8.37 27.79 -16.23
CA PHE A 295 -8.76 28.61 -15.09
C PHE A 295 -8.75 30.12 -15.40
N GLU A 296 -7.72 30.61 -16.09
CA GLU A 296 -7.63 32.04 -16.47
C GLU A 296 -8.74 32.41 -17.47
N ARG A 297 -9.04 31.49 -18.40
CA ARG A 297 -10.10 31.69 -19.39
C ARG A 297 -11.48 31.76 -18.75
N ASP A 298 -11.73 30.94 -17.73
CA ASP A 298 -12.98 30.96 -16.97
C ASP A 298 -13.09 32.18 -16.05
N LEU A 299 -11.98 32.62 -15.44
CA LEU A 299 -11.95 33.86 -14.65
C LEU A 299 -12.25 35.09 -15.51
N LYS A 300 -11.73 35.12 -16.74
CA LYS A 300 -12.01 36.20 -17.70
C LYS A 300 -13.49 36.23 -18.10
N ARG A 301 -14.10 35.07 -18.38
CA ARG A 301 -15.54 34.96 -18.66
C ARG A 301 -16.41 35.37 -17.47
N ALA A 302 -15.99 35.05 -16.25
CA ALA A 302 -16.71 35.45 -15.03
C ALA A 302 -16.71 36.98 -14.86
N ARG A 303 -15.55 37.64 -15.11
CA ARG A 303 -15.46 39.10 -15.11
C ARG A 303 -16.34 39.75 -16.18
N GLU A 304 -16.33 39.21 -17.40
CA GLU A 304 -17.18 39.73 -18.49
C GLU A 304 -18.67 39.60 -18.18
N ARG A 305 -19.11 38.51 -17.54
CA ARG A 305 -20.50 38.37 -17.06
C ARG A 305 -20.85 39.42 -16.01
N GLN A 306 -19.97 39.61 -15.03
CA GLN A 306 -20.20 40.57 -13.96
C GLN A 306 -20.25 42.02 -14.46
N GLU A 307 -19.45 42.34 -15.47
CA GLU A 307 -19.49 43.65 -16.13
C GLU A 307 -20.78 43.85 -16.95
N ARG A 308 -21.25 42.80 -17.63
CA ARG A 308 -22.51 42.83 -18.38
C ARG A 308 -23.72 43.01 -17.46
N ASP A 309 -23.73 42.34 -16.31
CA ASP A 309 -24.78 42.50 -15.31
C ASP A 309 -24.77 43.92 -14.72
N ARG A 310 -23.60 44.48 -14.41
CA ARG A 310 -23.49 45.88 -13.96
C ARG A 310 -23.98 46.89 -14.99
N ARG A 311 -23.79 46.65 -16.28
CA ARG A 311 -24.31 47.51 -17.35
C ARG A 311 -25.83 47.40 -17.47
N ARG A 312 -26.39 46.20 -17.25
CA ARG A 312 -27.84 45.95 -17.28
C ARG A 312 -28.57 46.56 -16.09
N SER A 313 -27.90 46.72 -14.94
CA SER A 313 -28.44 47.41 -13.76
C SER A 313 -28.41 48.95 -13.86
N ARG A 314 -27.83 49.51 -14.92
CA ARG A 314 -27.70 50.96 -15.16
C ARG A 314 -28.51 51.45 -16.37
N SER A 315 -29.34 50.60 -16.97
CA SER A 315 -30.26 50.93 -18.07
C SER A 315 -31.68 51.01 -17.57
#